data_AF-A0A9E6B5D3-F1
#
_entry.id   AF-A0A9E6B5D3-F1
#
_cell.length_a   1.000
_cell.length_b   1.000
_cell.length_c   1.000
_cell.angle_alpha   90.00
_cell.angle_beta   90.00
_cell.angle_gamma   90.00
#
_symmetry.space_group_name_H-M   'P 1'
#
loop_
_entity.id
_entity.type
_entity.pdbx_description
1 polymer ?
#
loop_
_entity_poly.entity_id
_entity_poly.type
_entity_poly.pdbx_seq_one_letter_code
_entity_poly.pdbx_strand_id
1 'polypeptide(L)'
;MDIGYTVLEVPRDQIEAVEASEEAAGPGPEAGKTGVLYRTAALKPGTVRDLVETFGTGVVKVHTPSGSGSGLIINELGHVITNAHVIEGETRVSVILFAREGGSTARRTVEDVQIVAVNTSADLALLKIEPPDDVALTPLYFGSIDRVRAGEPVFAIGNPFGLERSVSEGIVSHRARLVDGMLLLQTTAPINPGNSGGPLLNMRGEVVGVTNMKLTGMAEGLGFAVPIHCVRDFLKFRDAYAYDRNNPNTGYHYLKPPHAGGEGARSDEEQPEREDEQA
;
A
#
# COMPACT_ATOMS: atom_id res chain seq x y z
N MET A 1 43.36 -17.56 0.93
CA MET A 1 43.41 -16.35 1.77
C MET A 1 42.07 -15.67 1.60
N ASP A 2 41.24 -15.74 2.63
CA ASP A 2 39.99 -14.99 2.72
C ASP A 2 40.34 -13.56 3.14
N ILE A 3 39.94 -12.57 2.35
CA ILE A 3 40.29 -11.16 2.57
C ILE A 3 39.13 -10.35 3.20
N GLY A 4 38.07 -11.01 3.68
CA GLY A 4 36.99 -10.39 4.44
C GLY A 4 36.27 -9.24 3.70
N TYR A 5 35.30 -8.62 4.38
CA TYR A 5 34.59 -7.44 3.88
C TYR A 5 34.88 -6.24 4.79
N THR A 6 35.87 -5.44 4.43
CA THR A 6 36.07 -4.12 5.03
C THR A 6 36.47 -3.19 3.90
N VAL A 7 35.52 -2.37 3.45
CA VAL A 7 35.69 -1.53 2.25
C VAL A 7 36.33 -0.19 2.59
N LEU A 8 36.19 0.31 3.83
CA LEU A 8 36.91 1.49 4.32
C LEU A 8 36.81 1.58 5.85
N GLU A 9 37.92 1.85 6.53
CA GLU A 9 37.97 2.16 7.96
C GLU A 9 38.63 3.53 8.12
N VAL A 10 37.90 4.52 8.65
CA VAL A 10 38.42 5.88 8.86
C VAL A 10 38.65 6.10 10.35
N PRO A 11 39.92 6.20 10.79
CA PRO A 11 40.26 6.46 12.19
C PRO A 11 39.73 7.81 12.65
N ARG A 12 39.04 7.85 13.80
CA ARG A 12 38.36 9.06 14.28
C ARG A 12 39.31 10.20 14.64
N ASP A 13 40.55 9.88 14.97
CA ASP A 13 41.64 10.83 15.26
C ASP A 13 42.18 11.51 13.99
N GLN A 14 41.81 11.02 12.81
CA GLN A 14 42.18 11.60 11.51
C GLN A 14 41.04 12.42 10.88
N ILE A 15 39.93 12.61 11.59
CA ILE A 15 38.79 13.40 11.12
C ILE A 15 38.98 14.85 11.54
N GLU A 16 39.35 15.71 10.59
CA GLU A 16 39.66 17.12 10.82
C GLU A 16 38.40 17.97 11.08
N ALA A 17 37.28 17.64 10.44
CA ALA A 17 35.95 18.20 10.71
C ALA A 17 34.85 17.25 10.22
N VAL A 18 33.71 17.21 10.92
CA VAL A 18 32.49 16.55 10.46
C VAL A 18 31.46 17.63 10.19
N GLU A 19 31.25 17.95 8.92
CA GLU A 19 30.19 18.87 8.52
C GLU A 19 28.94 18.08 8.17
N ALA A 20 27.86 18.30 8.91
CA ALA A 20 26.54 17.85 8.49
C ALA A 20 26.10 18.74 7.32
N SER A 21 26.06 18.19 6.11
CA SER A 21 25.41 18.88 5.00
C SER A 21 23.95 19.17 5.38
N GLU A 22 23.56 20.45 5.40
CA GLU A 22 22.17 20.90 5.55
C GLU A 22 21.30 20.56 4.31
N GLU A 23 21.44 19.35 3.78
CA GLU A 23 20.47 18.74 2.84
C GLU A 23 19.46 17.83 3.57
N ALA A 24 19.41 17.89 4.90
CA ALA A 24 18.44 17.16 5.72
C ALA A 24 17.27 18.04 6.23
N ALA A 25 17.05 19.22 5.65
CA ALA A 25 15.71 19.77 5.59
C ALA A 25 14.94 18.95 4.54
N GLY A 26 14.30 17.86 5.00
CA GLY A 26 13.41 17.07 4.15
C GLY A 26 12.47 17.99 3.37
N PRO A 27 12.08 17.61 2.14
CA PRO A 27 11.36 18.52 1.27
C PRO A 27 10.16 19.08 2.02
N GLY A 28 9.92 20.37 1.87
CA GLY A 28 8.65 21.00 2.25
C GLY A 28 7.48 20.29 1.56
N PRO A 29 6.26 20.84 1.58
CA PRO A 29 5.19 20.27 0.78
C PRO A 29 5.63 20.26 -0.70
N GLU A 30 6.13 19.13 -1.20
CA GLU A 30 6.30 18.88 -2.64
C GLU A 30 4.88 18.68 -3.17
N ALA A 31 4.20 19.81 -3.39
CA ALA A 31 3.08 19.86 -4.30
C ALA A 31 3.62 19.52 -5.69
N GLY A 32 3.29 18.30 -6.13
CA GLY A 32 3.30 17.90 -7.54
C GLY A 32 4.59 18.18 -8.30
N LYS A 33 5.57 17.28 -8.20
CA LYS A 33 6.31 16.91 -9.42
C LYS A 33 5.30 16.27 -10.37
N THR A 34 5.19 16.79 -11.58
CA THR A 34 4.32 16.31 -12.65
C THR A 34 4.43 14.78 -12.75
N GLY A 35 3.36 14.05 -12.39
CA GLY A 35 3.28 12.58 -12.47
C GLY A 35 3.22 11.81 -11.14
N VAL A 36 3.31 12.44 -9.97
CA VAL A 36 3.14 11.75 -8.67
C VAL A 36 1.68 11.89 -8.17
N LEU A 37 0.99 10.77 -7.99
CA LEU A 37 -0.44 10.72 -7.61
C LEU A 37 -0.71 10.99 -6.10
N TYR A 38 0.32 11.09 -5.28
CA TYR A 38 0.20 11.27 -3.83
C TYR A 38 1.02 12.49 -3.38
N ARG A 39 0.73 12.99 -2.18
CA ARG A 39 1.45 14.12 -1.57
C ARG A 39 2.12 13.73 -0.26
N THR A 40 3.21 14.41 0.06
CA THR A 40 3.95 14.29 1.32
C THR A 40 4.09 15.66 1.94
N ALA A 41 4.07 15.74 3.27
CA ALA A 41 4.32 16.99 3.99
C ALA A 41 5.01 16.69 5.32
N ALA A 42 5.84 17.62 5.80
CA ALA A 42 6.44 17.55 7.13
C ALA A 42 5.46 18.11 8.18
N LEU A 43 4.47 17.31 8.58
CA LEU A 43 3.43 17.75 9.51
C LEU A 43 3.92 17.73 10.96
N LYS A 44 3.34 18.61 11.79
CA LYS A 44 3.62 18.61 13.24
C LYS A 44 2.77 17.55 13.93
N PRO A 45 3.28 16.90 14.99
CA PRO A 45 2.48 15.95 15.73
C PRO A 45 1.28 16.63 16.40
N GLY A 46 0.16 15.91 16.52
CA GLY A 46 -1.07 16.39 17.15
C GLY A 46 -1.74 15.30 17.98
N THR A 47 -2.88 15.61 18.59
CA THR A 47 -3.70 14.59 19.28
C THR A 47 -4.49 13.76 18.26
N VAL A 48 -4.81 12.51 18.59
CA VAL A 48 -5.64 11.67 17.71
C VAL A 48 -6.96 12.36 17.37
N ARG A 49 -7.58 13.05 18.34
CA ARG A 49 -8.82 13.83 18.13
C ARG A 49 -8.65 14.87 17.02
N ASP A 50 -7.63 15.71 17.12
CA ASP A 50 -7.40 16.80 16.16
C ASP A 50 -7.06 16.27 14.76
N LEU A 51 -6.30 15.18 14.72
CA LEU A 51 -5.92 14.52 13.46
C LEU A 51 -7.13 13.84 12.81
N VAL A 52 -8.01 13.19 13.57
CA VAL A 52 -9.27 12.62 13.06
C VAL A 52 -10.21 13.73 12.57
N GLU A 53 -10.28 14.84 13.29
CA GLU A 53 -11.04 16.01 12.85
C GLU A 53 -10.51 16.57 11.53
N THR A 54 -9.19 16.64 11.36
CA THR A 54 -8.54 17.19 10.17
C THR A 54 -8.59 16.24 8.97
N PHE A 55 -8.25 14.97 9.18
CA PHE A 55 -7.98 13.99 8.13
C PHE A 55 -9.08 12.95 7.95
N GLY A 56 -10.05 12.86 8.87
CA GLY A 56 -11.09 11.85 8.83
C GLY A 56 -11.97 11.89 7.58
N THR A 57 -12.15 13.06 6.96
CA THR A 57 -12.89 13.21 5.69
C THR A 57 -12.10 12.69 4.48
N GLY A 58 -10.79 12.45 4.63
CA GLY A 58 -9.96 11.77 3.65
C GLY A 58 -10.13 10.25 3.61
N VAL A 59 -10.91 9.69 4.55
CA VAL A 59 -11.24 8.26 4.62
C VAL A 59 -12.64 8.05 4.08
N VAL A 60 -12.77 7.11 3.15
CA VAL A 60 -14.03 6.81 2.46
C VAL A 60 -14.49 5.41 2.80
N LYS A 61 -15.78 5.14 2.62
CA LYS A 61 -16.30 3.76 2.64
C LYS A 61 -16.37 3.26 1.19
N VAL A 62 -15.76 2.11 0.93
CA VAL A 62 -15.87 1.40 -0.33
C VAL A 62 -16.94 0.34 -0.18
N HIS A 63 -17.92 0.32 -1.07
CA HIS A 63 -19.06 -0.58 -1.02
C HIS A 63 -19.16 -1.38 -2.32
N THR A 64 -19.43 -2.66 -2.19
CA THR A 64 -19.64 -3.60 -3.30
C THR A 64 -20.89 -4.43 -3.03
N PRO A 65 -21.45 -5.13 -4.04
CA PRO A 65 -22.57 -6.05 -3.85
C PRO A 65 -22.33 -7.13 -2.77
N SER A 66 -21.10 -7.64 -2.64
CA SER A 66 -20.74 -8.69 -1.69
C SER A 66 -20.23 -8.20 -0.34
N GLY A 67 -19.89 -6.92 -0.19
CA GLY A 67 -19.31 -6.43 1.05
C GLY A 67 -18.98 -4.95 1.10
N SER A 68 -18.19 -4.57 2.10
CA SER A 68 -17.69 -3.20 2.22
C SER A 68 -16.37 -3.13 2.97
N GLY A 69 -15.57 -2.13 2.63
CA GLY A 69 -14.32 -1.80 3.28
C GLY A 69 -14.16 -0.29 3.42
N SER A 70 -12.92 0.12 3.69
CA SER A 70 -12.50 1.51 3.73
C SER A 70 -11.56 1.83 2.57
N GLY A 71 -11.36 3.12 2.33
CA GLY A 71 -10.39 3.61 1.38
C GLY A 71 -9.81 4.95 1.86
N LEU A 72 -8.72 5.39 1.23
CA LEU A 72 -8.14 6.70 1.47
C LEU A 72 -8.00 7.51 0.18
N ILE A 73 -8.39 8.78 0.23
CA ILE A 73 -8.21 9.72 -0.87
C ILE A 73 -6.75 10.17 -0.91
N ILE A 74 -6.11 10.08 -2.08
CA ILE A 74 -4.67 10.39 -2.23
C ILE A 74 -4.39 11.69 -3.01
N ASN A 75 -5.36 12.19 -3.79
CA ASN A 75 -5.27 13.48 -4.47
C ASN A 75 -6.64 14.13 -4.74
N GLU A 76 -6.59 15.40 -5.14
CA GLU A 76 -7.78 16.21 -5.48
C GLU A 76 -8.42 15.76 -6.80
N LEU A 77 -7.70 14.99 -7.61
CA LEU A 77 -8.23 14.36 -8.82
C LEU A 77 -9.10 13.14 -8.51
N GLY A 78 -9.48 12.87 -7.26
CA GLY A 78 -10.41 11.78 -6.92
C GLY A 78 -9.81 10.38 -7.01
N HIS A 79 -8.50 10.22 -6.82
CA HIS A 79 -7.93 8.87 -6.68
C HIS A 79 -8.07 8.37 -5.25
N VAL A 80 -8.47 7.11 -5.11
CA VAL A 80 -8.69 6.42 -3.84
C VAL A 80 -7.90 5.11 -3.82
N ILE A 81 -7.16 4.86 -2.75
CA ILE A 81 -6.55 3.56 -2.49
C ILE A 81 -7.48 2.74 -1.58
N THR A 82 -7.60 1.45 -1.88
CA THR A 82 -8.22 0.44 -1.02
C THR A 82 -7.47 -0.90 -1.20
N ASN A 83 -7.92 -1.97 -0.53
CA ASN A 83 -7.37 -3.30 -0.75
C ASN A 83 -7.99 -3.97 -1.99
N ALA A 84 -7.23 -4.86 -2.63
CA ALA A 84 -7.73 -5.60 -3.78
C ALA A 84 -8.88 -6.54 -3.37
N HIS A 85 -8.77 -7.23 -2.24
CA HIS A 85 -9.80 -8.14 -1.74
C HIS A 85 -11.13 -7.44 -1.40
N VAL A 86 -11.14 -6.11 -1.18
CA VAL A 86 -12.37 -5.34 -0.92
C VAL A 86 -13.25 -5.24 -2.18
N ILE A 87 -12.63 -5.26 -3.36
CA ILE A 87 -13.30 -5.11 -4.66
C ILE A 87 -13.17 -6.36 -5.55
N GLU A 88 -12.63 -7.46 -5.02
CA GLU A 88 -12.32 -8.65 -5.79
C GLU A 88 -13.57 -9.29 -6.38
N GLY A 89 -13.52 -9.63 -7.68
CA GLY A 89 -14.65 -10.20 -8.41
C GLY A 89 -15.78 -9.22 -8.71
N GLU A 90 -15.69 -7.98 -8.25
CA GLU A 90 -16.75 -6.98 -8.37
C GLU A 90 -16.49 -6.03 -9.54
N THR A 91 -17.53 -5.81 -10.34
CA THR A 91 -17.49 -4.84 -11.46
C THR A 91 -18.27 -3.57 -11.16
N ARG A 92 -18.97 -3.54 -10.03
CA ARG A 92 -19.73 -2.40 -9.53
C ARG A 92 -19.22 -2.07 -8.14
N VAL A 93 -18.61 -0.90 -8.03
CA VAL A 93 -18.09 -0.37 -6.78
C VAL A 93 -18.73 1.00 -6.58
N SER A 94 -19.15 1.31 -5.37
CA SER A 94 -19.54 2.66 -4.99
C SER A 94 -18.68 3.16 -3.84
N VAL A 95 -18.45 4.47 -3.81
CA VAL A 95 -17.63 5.12 -2.79
C VAL A 95 -18.50 6.13 -2.05
N ILE A 96 -18.52 6.04 -0.72
CA ILE A 96 -19.24 6.98 0.13
C ILE A 96 -18.24 7.94 0.74
N LEU A 97 -18.39 9.22 0.37
CA LEU A 97 -17.65 10.36 0.88
C LEU A 97 -18.32 10.93 2.13
N PHE A 98 -17.49 11.48 3.01
CA PHE A 98 -17.92 12.16 4.22
C PHE A 98 -17.51 13.63 4.15
N ALA A 99 -18.45 14.49 3.73
CA ALA A 99 -18.22 15.91 3.61
C ALA A 99 -18.66 16.63 4.89
N ARG A 100 -17.92 17.67 5.30
CA ARG A 100 -18.39 18.59 6.34
C ARG A 100 -19.33 19.61 5.70
N GLU A 101 -20.58 19.63 6.13
CA GLU A 101 -21.61 20.56 5.65
C GLU A 101 -22.32 21.17 6.85
N GLY A 102 -22.24 22.51 7.01
CA GLY A 102 -22.95 23.24 8.06
C GLY A 102 -22.64 22.81 9.51
N GLY A 103 -21.45 22.25 9.77
CA GLY A 103 -21.05 21.73 11.09
C GLY A 103 -21.48 20.27 11.35
N SER A 104 -22.19 19.64 10.41
CA SER A 104 -22.50 18.20 10.43
C SER A 104 -21.70 17.45 9.37
N THR A 105 -21.64 16.12 9.47
CA THR A 105 -21.05 15.26 8.43
C THR A 105 -22.16 14.73 7.53
N ALA A 106 -22.15 15.11 6.26
CA ALA A 106 -23.05 14.61 5.24
C ALA A 106 -22.41 13.42 4.48
N ARG A 107 -23.22 12.40 4.18
CA ARG A 107 -22.83 11.28 3.34
C ARG A 107 -23.15 11.61 1.89
N ARG A 108 -22.18 11.42 0.99
CA ARG A 108 -22.39 11.56 -0.45
C ARG A 108 -21.91 10.29 -1.14
N THR A 109 -22.81 9.60 -1.82
CA THR A 109 -22.49 8.36 -2.54
C THR A 109 -22.10 8.69 -3.98
N VAL A 110 -20.95 8.17 -4.41
CA VAL A 110 -20.49 8.18 -5.79
C VAL A 110 -20.66 6.76 -6.34
N GLU A 111 -21.61 6.59 -7.26
CA GLU A 111 -21.93 5.29 -7.87
C GLU A 111 -21.04 4.98 -9.09
N ASP A 112 -20.53 6.01 -9.77
CA ASP A 112 -19.63 5.86 -10.91
C ASP A 112 -18.16 5.84 -10.42
N VAL A 113 -17.67 4.65 -10.13
CA VAL A 113 -16.31 4.41 -9.65
C VAL A 113 -15.56 3.59 -10.67
N GLN A 114 -14.49 4.17 -11.22
CA GLN A 114 -13.59 3.46 -12.12
C GLN A 114 -12.53 2.70 -11.31
N ILE A 115 -12.34 1.42 -11.62
CA ILE A 115 -11.18 0.66 -11.15
C ILE A 115 -10.03 0.96 -12.12
N VAL A 116 -8.96 1.58 -11.63
CA VAL A 116 -7.82 2.03 -12.46
C VAL A 116 -6.73 0.97 -12.51
N ALA A 117 -6.38 0.40 -11.36
CA ALA A 117 -5.33 -0.60 -11.24
C ALA A 117 -5.59 -1.55 -10.07
N VAL A 118 -5.21 -2.82 -10.21
CA VAL A 118 -5.35 -3.84 -9.17
C VAL A 118 -4.09 -4.68 -9.10
N ASN A 119 -3.48 -4.74 -7.91
CA ASN A 119 -2.37 -5.63 -7.60
C ASN A 119 -2.79 -6.57 -6.46
N THR A 120 -3.19 -7.78 -6.81
CA THR A 120 -3.61 -8.81 -5.84
C THR A 120 -2.46 -9.32 -4.99
N SER A 121 -1.21 -9.30 -5.48
CA SER A 121 -0.04 -9.76 -4.73
C SER A 121 0.37 -8.81 -3.60
N ALA A 122 0.12 -7.50 -3.78
CA ALA A 122 0.30 -6.50 -2.73
C ALA A 122 -1.00 -6.17 -1.97
N ASP A 123 -2.11 -6.78 -2.40
CA ASP A 123 -3.47 -6.50 -1.97
C ASP A 123 -3.83 -5.00 -1.98
N LEU A 124 -3.59 -4.36 -3.12
CA LEU A 124 -3.88 -2.94 -3.34
C LEU A 124 -4.71 -2.73 -4.61
N ALA A 125 -5.64 -1.79 -4.54
CA ALA A 125 -6.39 -1.31 -5.68
C ALA A 125 -6.38 0.22 -5.72
N LEU A 126 -6.31 0.77 -6.93
CA LEU A 126 -6.46 2.18 -7.23
C LEU A 126 -7.83 2.38 -7.88
N LEU A 127 -8.67 3.17 -7.23
CA LEU A 127 -9.96 3.60 -7.73
C LEU A 127 -9.90 5.08 -8.15
N LYS A 128 -10.77 5.45 -9.07
CA LYS A 128 -10.98 6.82 -9.51
C LYS A 128 -12.46 7.16 -9.38
N ILE A 129 -12.73 8.27 -8.71
CA ILE A 129 -14.06 8.82 -8.48
C ILE A 129 -14.16 10.22 -9.03
N GLU A 130 -15.38 10.65 -9.33
CA GLU A 130 -15.73 12.03 -9.61
C GLU A 130 -16.63 12.53 -8.48
N PRO A 131 -16.10 13.33 -7.53
CA PRO A 131 -16.93 13.86 -6.46
C PRO A 131 -17.95 14.85 -7.04
N PRO A 132 -19.11 15.01 -6.39
CA PRO A 132 -20.03 16.11 -6.71
C PRO A 132 -19.34 17.48 -6.61
N ASP A 133 -19.76 18.44 -7.43
CA ASP A 133 -19.14 19.78 -7.52
C ASP A 133 -19.11 20.55 -6.19
N ASP A 134 -20.04 20.23 -5.27
CA ASP A 134 -20.15 20.82 -3.94
C ASP A 134 -19.26 20.13 -2.87
N VAL A 135 -18.51 19.08 -3.25
CA VAL A 135 -17.70 18.27 -2.33
C VAL A 135 -16.20 18.47 -2.59
N ALA A 136 -15.56 19.20 -1.68
CA ALA A 136 -14.10 19.28 -1.64
C ALA A 136 -13.50 18.00 -1.05
N LEU A 137 -12.56 17.39 -1.78
CA LEU A 137 -11.82 16.22 -1.31
C LEU A 137 -10.72 16.63 -0.32
N THR A 138 -10.45 15.76 0.66
CA THR A 138 -9.35 15.92 1.62
C THR A 138 -8.30 14.83 1.42
N PRO A 139 -7.31 15.01 0.54
CA PRO A 139 -6.30 13.98 0.34
C PRO A 139 -5.43 13.77 1.58
N LEU A 140 -5.07 12.52 1.88
CA LEU A 140 -4.15 12.21 2.96
C LEU A 140 -2.70 12.39 2.52
N TYR A 141 -1.84 12.69 3.50
CA TYR A 141 -0.40 12.81 3.28
C TYR A 141 0.29 11.48 3.52
N PHE A 142 1.23 11.10 2.66
CA PHE A 142 2.01 9.90 2.84
C PHE A 142 3.21 10.19 3.75
N GLY A 143 3.44 9.31 4.73
CA GLY A 143 4.58 9.36 5.62
C GLY A 143 5.85 8.81 4.97
N SER A 144 6.98 8.99 5.68
CA SER A 144 8.25 8.35 5.32
C SER A 144 8.42 7.01 6.04
N ILE A 145 8.87 6.00 5.30
CA ILE A 145 9.20 4.68 5.84
C ILE A 145 10.38 4.72 6.82
N ASP A 146 11.29 5.68 6.66
CA ASP A 146 12.48 5.84 7.52
C ASP A 146 12.11 6.24 8.94
N ARG A 147 10.91 6.83 9.09
CA ARG A 147 10.36 7.31 10.36
C ARG A 147 9.48 6.27 11.06
N VAL A 148 9.09 5.20 10.38
CA VAL A 148 8.29 4.13 10.99
C VAL A 148 9.22 3.24 11.81
N ARG A 149 9.09 3.23 13.13
CA ARG A 149 9.88 2.38 14.05
C ARG A 149 8.97 1.59 14.98
N ALA A 150 9.45 0.45 15.47
CA ALA A 150 8.72 -0.29 16.49
C ALA A 150 8.58 0.59 17.75
N GLY A 151 7.38 0.59 18.35
CA GLY A 151 7.02 1.44 19.48
C GLY A 151 6.41 2.80 19.09
N GLU A 152 6.46 3.20 17.82
CA GLU A 152 5.83 4.45 17.38
C GLU A 152 4.30 4.38 17.50
N PRO A 153 3.65 5.39 18.10
CA PRO A 153 2.20 5.46 18.18
C PRO A 153 1.57 5.65 16.80
N VAL A 154 0.50 4.90 16.57
CA VAL A 154 -0.28 4.94 15.33
C VAL A 154 -1.76 4.79 15.64
N PHE A 155 -2.59 5.29 14.74
CA PHE A 155 -4.04 5.07 14.81
C PHE A 155 -4.59 4.73 13.43
N ALA A 156 -5.62 3.89 13.41
CA ALA A 156 -6.37 3.56 12.20
C ALA A 156 -7.70 4.31 12.21
N ILE A 157 -8.13 4.73 11.03
CA ILE A 157 -9.48 5.23 10.80
C ILE A 157 -10.13 4.29 9.79
N GLY A 158 -11.32 3.78 10.10
CA GLY A 158 -12.07 2.92 9.19
C GLY A 158 -13.57 2.97 9.42
N ASN A 159 -14.30 2.15 8.67
CA ASN A 159 -15.75 2.07 8.70
C ASN A 159 -16.23 0.64 9.02
N PRO A 160 -15.88 0.06 10.19
CA PRO A 160 -16.26 -1.29 10.54
C PRO A 160 -17.78 -1.42 10.72
N PHE A 161 -18.40 -2.40 10.08
CA PHE A 161 -19.83 -2.77 10.27
C PHE A 161 -20.86 -1.64 10.11
N GLY A 162 -20.54 -0.56 9.40
CA GLY A 162 -21.41 0.63 9.30
C GLY A 162 -21.38 1.54 10.54
N LEU A 163 -20.53 1.25 11.53
CA LEU A 163 -20.11 2.17 12.59
C LEU A 163 -19.05 3.12 12.01
N GLU A 164 -19.56 4.14 11.34
CA GLU A 164 -18.78 5.04 10.48
C GLU A 164 -17.70 5.76 11.28
N ARG A 165 -16.49 5.84 10.70
CA ARG A 165 -15.32 6.55 11.26
C ARG A 165 -14.91 6.05 12.65
N SER A 166 -14.86 4.73 12.81
CA SER A 166 -14.24 4.14 13.99
C SER A 166 -12.75 4.44 14.00
N VAL A 167 -12.27 4.89 15.15
CA VAL A 167 -10.87 5.19 15.39
C VAL A 167 -10.32 4.17 16.37
N SER A 168 -9.19 3.56 16.04
CA SER A 168 -8.48 2.67 16.94
C SER A 168 -7.01 3.09 17.04
N GLU A 169 -6.46 3.09 18.25
CA GLU A 169 -5.08 3.51 18.52
C GLU A 169 -4.24 2.33 18.98
N GLY A 170 -2.94 2.36 18.67
CA GLY A 170 -1.96 1.38 19.09
C GLY A 170 -0.54 1.84 18.75
N ILE A 171 0.35 0.88 18.61
CA ILE A 171 1.75 1.13 18.21
C ILE A 171 2.14 0.26 17.04
N VAL A 172 3.15 0.68 16.29
CA VAL A 172 3.87 -0.21 15.38
C VAL A 172 4.60 -1.27 16.21
N SER A 173 4.18 -2.52 16.10
CA SER A 173 4.84 -3.64 16.77
C SER A 173 6.05 -4.13 15.98
N HIS A 174 5.96 -4.10 14.65
CA HIS A 174 7.05 -4.54 13.76
C HIS A 174 6.93 -3.88 12.39
N ARG A 175 8.08 -3.57 11.76
CA ARG A 175 8.14 -2.83 10.49
C ARG A 175 7.88 -3.67 9.24
N ALA A 176 8.19 -4.96 9.31
CA ALA A 176 8.02 -5.89 8.20
C ALA A 176 7.87 -7.32 8.76
N ARG A 177 6.67 -7.88 8.66
CA ARG A 177 6.37 -9.29 8.97
C ARG A 177 5.97 -9.97 7.68
N LEU A 178 6.58 -11.11 7.39
CA LEU A 178 6.15 -11.96 6.28
C LEU A 178 4.90 -12.72 6.73
N VAL A 179 3.78 -12.44 6.08
CA VAL A 179 2.47 -13.08 6.33
C VAL A 179 1.87 -13.40 4.96
N ASP A 180 1.57 -14.67 4.71
CA ASP A 180 0.98 -15.14 3.45
C ASP A 180 1.70 -14.65 2.19
N GLY A 181 3.04 -14.56 2.24
CA GLY A 181 3.87 -14.10 1.14
C GLY A 181 3.99 -12.58 0.98
N MET A 182 3.32 -11.79 1.83
CA MET A 182 3.39 -10.32 1.85
C MET A 182 4.22 -9.80 3.03
N LEU A 183 4.97 -8.72 2.81
CA LEU A 183 5.65 -7.98 3.88
C LEU A 183 4.73 -6.90 4.43
N LEU A 184 4.24 -7.08 5.65
CA LEU A 184 3.26 -6.19 6.29
C LEU A 184 3.83 -5.48 7.52
N LEU A 185 3.35 -4.28 7.79
CA LEU A 185 3.47 -3.63 9.09
C LEU A 185 2.60 -4.37 10.10
N GLN A 186 3.14 -4.64 11.28
CA GLN A 186 2.37 -5.17 12.40
C GLN A 186 2.03 -4.02 13.36
N THR A 187 0.79 -3.95 13.80
CA THR A 187 0.29 -2.95 14.76
C THR A 187 -0.52 -3.60 15.87
N THR A 188 -0.50 -3.00 17.06
CA THR A 188 -1.42 -3.37 18.15
C THR A 188 -2.77 -2.67 18.03
N ALA A 189 -2.92 -1.68 17.14
CA ALA A 189 -4.19 -1.00 16.93
C ALA A 189 -5.26 -2.02 16.52
N PRO A 190 -6.43 -2.06 17.20
CA PRO A 190 -7.51 -2.98 16.83
C PRO A 190 -7.94 -2.82 15.36
N ILE A 191 -7.74 -3.87 14.57
CA ILE A 191 -8.20 -3.97 13.18
C ILE A 191 -9.31 -5.00 13.11
N ASN A 192 -10.50 -4.56 12.68
CA ASN A 192 -11.70 -5.38 12.54
C ASN A 192 -12.21 -5.31 11.08
N PRO A 193 -13.09 -6.23 10.66
CA PRO A 193 -13.73 -6.17 9.35
C PRO A 193 -14.33 -4.77 9.07
N GLY A 194 -14.03 -4.24 7.89
CA GLY A 194 -14.41 -2.89 7.45
C GLY A 194 -13.36 -1.80 7.68
N ASN A 195 -12.29 -2.07 8.44
CA ASN A 195 -11.08 -1.22 8.39
C ASN A 195 -10.25 -1.49 7.14
N SER A 196 -10.31 -2.70 6.57
CA SER A 196 -9.57 -3.09 5.35
C SER A 196 -9.67 -2.03 4.24
N GLY A 197 -8.51 -1.56 3.78
CA GLY A 197 -8.33 -0.50 2.77
C GLY A 197 -8.23 0.91 3.37
N GLY A 198 -8.50 1.09 4.66
CA GLY A 198 -8.34 2.36 5.38
C GLY A 198 -6.89 2.69 5.72
N PRO A 199 -6.62 3.95 6.14
CA PRO A 199 -5.27 4.37 6.51
C PRO A 199 -4.90 3.95 7.94
N LEU A 200 -3.63 3.53 8.10
CA LEU A 200 -2.91 3.55 9.36
C LEU A 200 -2.04 4.82 9.39
N LEU A 201 -2.27 5.69 10.36
CA LEU A 201 -1.66 7.02 10.45
C LEU A 201 -0.71 7.12 11.63
N ASN A 202 0.38 7.87 11.48
CA ASN A 202 1.22 8.28 12.60
C ASN A 202 0.64 9.50 13.32
N MET A 203 1.24 9.89 14.45
CA MET A 203 0.81 11.06 15.24
C MET A 203 1.00 12.42 14.56
N ARG A 204 1.41 12.47 13.30
CA ARG A 204 1.44 13.67 12.44
C ARG A 204 0.29 13.70 11.43
N GLY A 205 -0.55 12.66 11.39
CA GLY A 205 -1.62 12.50 10.39
C GLY A 205 -1.10 12.03 9.03
N GLU A 206 0.11 11.49 8.98
CA GLU A 206 0.69 10.93 7.76
C GLU A 206 0.40 9.43 7.70
N VAL A 207 -0.02 8.94 6.54
CA VAL A 207 -0.30 7.52 6.29
C VAL A 207 1.02 6.75 6.28
N VAL A 208 1.15 5.79 7.18
CA VAL A 208 2.30 4.87 7.27
C VAL A 208 1.99 3.49 6.71
N GLY A 209 0.71 3.17 6.51
CA GLY A 209 0.28 1.96 5.79
C GLY A 209 -1.22 1.95 5.50
N VAL A 210 -1.65 0.92 4.77
CA VAL A 210 -3.06 0.65 4.45
C VAL A 210 -3.48 -0.60 5.19
N THR A 211 -4.45 -0.50 6.08
CA THR A 211 -4.89 -1.63 6.92
C THR A 211 -5.43 -2.74 6.03
N ASN A 212 -4.92 -3.98 6.18
CA ASN A 212 -5.24 -5.11 5.30
C ASN A 212 -6.24 -6.05 5.96
N MET A 213 -5.79 -6.84 6.93
CA MET A 213 -6.61 -7.80 7.64
C MET A 213 -5.97 -8.14 8.99
N LYS A 214 -6.76 -8.70 9.90
CA LYS A 214 -6.28 -9.44 11.07
C LYS A 214 -6.30 -10.92 10.72
N LEU A 215 -5.21 -11.65 10.93
CA LEU A 215 -5.20 -13.11 10.82
C LEU A 215 -6.31 -13.67 11.72
N THR A 216 -7.39 -14.17 11.11
CA THR A 216 -8.58 -14.56 11.87
C THR A 216 -8.25 -15.82 12.67
N GLY A 217 -8.54 -15.80 13.98
CA GLY A 217 -8.34 -16.95 14.87
C GLY A 217 -6.99 -17.02 15.60
N MET A 218 -6.02 -16.16 15.30
CA MET A 218 -4.71 -16.15 15.95
C MET A 218 -4.50 -14.83 16.72
N ALA A 219 -4.90 -14.84 17.99
CA ALA A 219 -4.70 -13.80 19.01
C ALA A 219 -5.33 -12.41 18.78
N GLU A 220 -5.68 -11.75 19.89
CA GLU A 220 -6.05 -10.33 19.92
C GLU A 220 -4.80 -9.45 19.78
N GLY A 221 -4.94 -8.24 19.22
CA GLY A 221 -3.83 -7.28 19.10
C GLY A 221 -2.81 -7.55 17.98
N LEU A 222 -3.10 -8.44 17.02
CA LEU A 222 -2.30 -8.65 15.81
C LEU A 222 -2.97 -8.01 14.58
N GLY A 223 -2.83 -6.70 14.42
CA GLY A 223 -3.26 -5.99 13.21
C GLY A 223 -2.14 -5.93 12.17
N PHE A 224 -2.52 -5.99 10.88
CA PHE A 224 -1.57 -5.85 9.77
C PHE A 224 -1.97 -4.74 8.79
N ALA A 225 -0.96 -4.07 8.24
CA ALA A 225 -1.14 -3.05 7.21
C ALA A 225 -0.08 -3.18 6.12
N VAL A 226 -0.47 -2.94 4.87
CA VAL A 226 0.46 -2.81 3.74
C VAL A 226 1.32 -1.56 3.98
N PRO A 227 2.65 -1.65 4.02
CA PRO A 227 3.51 -0.50 4.29
C PRO A 227 3.37 0.60 3.22
N ILE A 228 3.50 1.87 3.61
CA ILE A 228 3.33 3.00 2.68
C ILE A 228 4.31 2.97 1.49
N HIS A 229 5.50 2.39 1.64
CA HIS A 229 6.44 2.25 0.53
C HIS A 229 5.92 1.32 -0.57
N CYS A 230 5.27 0.21 -0.19
CA CYS A 230 4.61 -0.69 -1.16
C CYS A 230 3.49 0.04 -1.92
N VAL A 231 2.74 0.91 -1.23
CA VAL A 231 1.69 1.75 -1.86
C VAL A 231 2.31 2.75 -2.85
N ARG A 232 3.44 3.37 -2.49
CA ARG A 232 4.17 4.28 -3.39
C ARG A 232 4.68 3.56 -4.63
N ASP A 233 5.23 2.37 -4.47
CA ASP A 233 5.69 1.54 -5.59
C ASP A 233 4.52 1.12 -6.48
N PHE A 234 3.41 0.68 -5.88
CA PHE A 234 2.17 0.39 -6.61
C PHE A 234 1.68 1.59 -7.44
N LEU A 235 1.65 2.79 -6.86
CA LEU A 235 1.24 4.01 -7.57
C LEU A 235 2.21 4.41 -8.70
N LYS A 236 3.51 4.21 -8.47
CA LYS A 236 4.56 4.49 -9.45
C LYS A 236 4.46 3.56 -10.66
N PHE A 237 4.20 2.28 -10.41
CA PHE A 237 4.12 1.23 -11.43
C PHE A 237 2.68 0.83 -11.77
N ARG A 238 1.69 1.68 -11.50
CA ARG A 238 0.27 1.36 -11.64
C ARG A 238 -0.12 0.87 -13.03
N ASP A 239 0.57 1.35 -14.07
CA ASP A 239 0.29 0.97 -15.46
C ASP A 239 0.61 -0.52 -15.71
N ALA A 240 1.53 -1.08 -14.93
CA ALA A 240 1.83 -2.51 -14.95
C ALA A 240 0.74 -3.37 -14.29
N TYR A 241 -0.23 -2.74 -13.61
CA TYR A 241 -1.36 -3.34 -12.90
C TYR A 241 -2.70 -2.78 -13.39
N ALA A 242 -2.73 -2.15 -14.57
CA ALA A 242 -3.91 -1.48 -15.08
C ALA A 242 -5.08 -2.46 -15.19
N TYR A 243 -6.24 -2.09 -14.67
CA TYR A 243 -7.39 -2.97 -14.64
C TYR A 243 -8.10 -3.00 -16.00
N ASP A 244 -8.28 -4.20 -16.55
CA ASP A 244 -9.17 -4.46 -17.68
C ASP A 244 -10.37 -5.31 -17.22
N ARG A 245 -11.59 -4.81 -17.46
CA ARG A 245 -12.83 -5.51 -17.11
C ARG A 245 -12.97 -6.88 -17.81
N ASN A 246 -12.40 -7.02 -19.00
CA ASN A 246 -12.42 -8.27 -19.76
C ASN A 246 -11.24 -9.20 -19.41
N ASN A 247 -10.22 -8.67 -18.73
CA ASN A 247 -9.07 -9.42 -18.27
C ASN A 247 -8.58 -8.86 -16.92
N PRO A 248 -9.29 -9.14 -15.81
CA PRO A 248 -9.01 -8.54 -14.50
C PRO A 248 -7.67 -8.97 -13.90
N ASN A 249 -6.98 -9.94 -14.50
CA ASN A 249 -5.61 -10.37 -14.15
C ASN A 249 -4.52 -9.61 -14.92
N THR A 250 -4.81 -8.44 -15.49
CA THR A 250 -3.86 -7.61 -16.26
C THR A 250 -2.84 -6.91 -15.36
N GLY A 251 -2.02 -7.71 -14.69
CA GLY A 251 -0.62 -7.39 -14.52
C GLY A 251 0.16 -8.08 -15.61
N TYR A 252 1.00 -7.40 -16.38
CA TYR A 252 1.86 -8.09 -17.36
C TYR A 252 2.72 -9.12 -16.61
N HIS A 253 2.34 -10.40 -16.67
CA HIS A 253 3.20 -11.49 -16.26
C HIS A 253 4.29 -11.58 -17.31
N TYR A 254 5.44 -10.93 -17.08
CA TYR A 254 6.62 -11.20 -17.86
C TYR A 254 6.90 -12.70 -17.76
N LEU A 255 6.79 -13.40 -18.90
CA LEU A 255 7.25 -14.77 -19.01
C LEU A 255 8.72 -14.80 -18.58
N LYS A 256 9.14 -15.88 -17.91
CA LYS A 256 10.57 -16.10 -17.67
C LYS A 256 11.30 -15.92 -19.00
N PRO A 257 12.40 -15.15 -19.05
CA PRO A 257 13.15 -14.97 -20.29
C PRO A 257 13.46 -16.35 -20.87
N PRO A 258 13.34 -16.52 -22.20
CA PRO A 258 13.76 -17.76 -22.82
C PRO A 258 15.20 -18.02 -22.36
N HIS A 259 15.43 -19.19 -21.76
CA HIS A 259 16.81 -19.62 -21.55
C HIS A 259 17.45 -19.59 -22.93
N ALA A 260 18.63 -18.98 -23.04
CA ALA A 260 19.43 -19.12 -24.24
C ALA A 260 19.61 -20.63 -24.45
N GLY A 261 18.84 -21.18 -25.40
CA GLY A 261 18.97 -22.56 -25.80
C GLY A 261 20.41 -22.72 -26.27
N GLY A 262 21.17 -23.57 -25.57
CA GLY A 262 22.38 -24.12 -26.14
C GLY A 262 21.96 -24.95 -27.35
N GLU A 263 22.07 -24.36 -28.53
CA GLU A 263 22.15 -25.13 -29.77
C GLU A 263 23.42 -25.99 -29.70
N GLY A 264 23.19 -27.30 -29.71
CA GLY A 264 24.23 -28.31 -29.70
C GLY A 264 23.66 -29.67 -30.11
N ALA A 265 22.81 -29.69 -31.13
CA ALA A 265 22.57 -30.93 -31.86
C ALA A 265 23.85 -31.29 -32.63
N ARG A 266 24.47 -32.41 -32.28
CA ARG A 266 25.25 -33.21 -33.22
C ARG A 266 24.72 -34.64 -33.16
N SER A 267 24.07 -35.01 -34.25
CA SER A 267 23.76 -36.37 -34.63
C SER A 267 25.01 -37.09 -35.15
N ASP A 268 24.85 -38.41 -35.33
CA ASP A 268 25.65 -39.34 -36.12
C ASP A 268 26.70 -40.13 -35.32
N GLU A 269 26.33 -41.37 -34.95
CA GLU A 269 26.80 -42.54 -35.71
C GLU A 269 26.05 -43.81 -35.28
N GLU A 270 25.34 -44.36 -36.25
CA GLU A 270 24.68 -45.65 -36.28
C GLU A 270 25.68 -46.68 -36.84
N GLN A 271 25.76 -47.89 -36.25
CA GLN A 271 26.06 -49.20 -36.87
C GLN A 271 26.48 -50.26 -35.83
N PRO A 272 26.39 -51.58 -36.11
CA PRO A 272 25.20 -52.33 -36.51
C PRO A 272 25.02 -53.60 -35.65
N GLU A 273 23.96 -54.34 -35.97
CA GLU A 273 23.49 -55.63 -35.44
C GLU A 273 24.57 -56.68 -35.09
N ARG A 274 24.33 -57.42 -34.00
CA ARG A 274 24.54 -58.88 -33.95
C ARG A 274 23.43 -59.57 -33.18
N GLU A 275 22.92 -60.60 -33.83
CA GLU A 275 22.02 -61.66 -33.40
C GLU A 275 22.51 -62.32 -32.10
N ASP A 276 21.60 -62.71 -31.20
CA ASP A 276 21.19 -64.12 -31.12
C ASP A 276 20.14 -64.37 -30.02
N GLU A 277 19.23 -65.25 -30.39
CA GLU A 277 18.08 -65.78 -29.68
C GLU A 277 18.50 -66.95 -28.77
N GLN A 278 17.67 -67.26 -27.76
CA GLN A 278 17.58 -68.51 -26.97
C GLN A 278 18.52 -68.70 -25.76
N ALA A 279 17.94 -68.59 -24.55
CA ALA A 279 17.60 -69.72 -23.66
C ALA A 279 16.84 -69.25 -22.41
#